data_AF-A0A1I5TR01-F1
#
_entry.id   AF-A0A1I5TR01-F1
#
_cell.length_a   1.000
_cell.length_b   1.000
_cell.length_c   1.000
_cell.angle_alpha   90.00
_cell.angle_beta   90.00
_cell.angle_gamma   90.00
#
_symmetry.space_group_name_H-M   'P 1'
#
loop_
_entity.id
_entity.type
_entity.pdbx_description
1 polymer ?
#
loop_
_entity_poly.entity_id
_entity_poly.type
_entity_poly.pdbx_seq_one_letter_code
_entity_poly.pdbx_strand_id
1 'polypeptide(L)'
;MSLEQLKKLNDEMIDGLCSFFKGANILIEKDTEIVTIYAYLLLQATGIERLQKIVFILKYFSETKNIPNENILKKLGHRIDKIHVNHLLEHFSDTEKIYFETALKLLTEIVNVKDGYRYVNFNFQDSKSFMVQQQVVKILEPIKLEFDITNILDLTKLSWNILDLILKKYTAILIDLIIKKEIGNGEISIISCVQQLSPKKYLFMNLNLEIEKIINNYKN
;
A
#
# COMPACT_ATOMS: atom_id res chain seq x y z
N MET A 1 17.35 -19.39 5.88
CA MET A 1 17.90 -18.24 5.12
C MET A 1 19.39 -18.13 5.42
N SER A 2 20.26 -17.78 4.46
CA SER A 2 21.68 -17.55 4.75
C SER A 2 21.89 -16.22 5.48
N LEU A 3 23.02 -16.06 6.19
CA LEU A 3 23.37 -14.82 6.89
C LEU A 3 23.42 -13.61 5.93
N GLU A 4 23.92 -13.80 4.71
CA GLU A 4 23.99 -12.73 3.70
C GLU A 4 22.61 -12.33 3.17
N GLN A 5 21.71 -13.30 2.99
CA GLN A 5 20.31 -13.03 2.61
C GLN A 5 19.57 -12.28 3.72
N LEU A 6 19.79 -12.68 4.97
CA LEU A 6 19.23 -12.01 6.13
C LEU A 6 19.72 -10.55 6.23
N LYS A 7 21.01 -10.31 5.96
CA LYS A 7 21.57 -8.96 5.95
C LYS A 7 20.93 -8.09 4.87
N LYS A 8 20.83 -8.57 3.62
CA LYS A 8 20.17 -7.85 2.52
C LYS A 8 18.70 -7.53 2.83
N LEU A 9 17.99 -8.46 3.47
CA LEU A 9 16.58 -8.27 3.85
C LEU A 9 16.43 -7.22 4.96
N ASN A 10 17.34 -7.19 5.92
CA ASN A 10 17.40 -6.14 6.93
C ASN A 10 17.74 -4.77 6.31
N ASP A 11 18.72 -4.70 5.41
CA ASP A 11 19.08 -3.44 4.73
C ASP A 11 17.90 -2.88 3.91
N GLU A 12 17.15 -3.74 3.21
CA GLU A 12 15.95 -3.37 2.44
C GLU A 12 14.81 -2.85 3.34
N MET A 13 14.62 -3.45 4.52
CA MET A 13 13.68 -2.94 5.53
C MET A 13 14.10 -1.56 6.08
N ILE A 14 15.41 -1.36 6.28
CA ILE A 14 15.95 -0.19 6.98
C ILE A 14 16.00 1.03 6.06
N ASP A 15 16.62 0.90 4.89
CA ASP A 15 16.91 2.04 4.02
C ASP A 15 15.80 2.26 3.00
N GLY A 16 15.19 1.17 2.50
CA GLY A 16 14.15 1.21 1.48
C GLY A 16 12.82 1.72 2.03
N LEU A 17 12.19 0.94 2.90
CA LEU A 17 10.82 1.22 3.36
C LEU A 17 10.70 2.55 4.10
N CYS A 18 11.62 2.83 5.03
CA CYS A 18 11.60 4.07 5.80
C CYS A 18 11.68 5.32 4.92
N SER A 19 12.50 5.28 3.88
CA SER A 19 12.66 6.42 2.96
C SER A 19 11.37 6.65 2.15
N PHE A 20 10.73 5.60 1.64
CA PHE A 20 9.49 5.74 0.88
C PHE A 20 8.34 6.28 1.71
N PHE A 21 8.06 5.69 2.88
CA PHE A 21 6.93 6.11 3.71
C PHE A 21 7.17 7.48 4.38
N LYS A 22 8.40 7.81 4.80
CA LYS A 22 8.72 9.16 5.29
C LYS A 22 8.56 10.20 4.19
N GLY A 23 9.06 9.91 2.98
CA GLY A 23 8.89 10.77 1.83
C GLY A 23 7.40 11.02 1.54
N ALA A 24 6.58 9.97 1.57
CA ALA A 24 5.13 10.10 1.36
C ALA A 24 4.46 10.98 2.44
N ASN A 25 4.78 10.78 3.72
CA ASN A 25 4.19 11.58 4.80
C ASN A 25 4.52 13.07 4.69
N ILE A 26 5.75 13.43 4.29
CA ILE A 26 6.16 14.83 4.09
C ILE A 26 5.31 15.51 3.01
N LEU A 27 4.93 14.77 1.96
CA LEU A 27 4.12 15.29 0.87
C LEU A 27 2.66 15.58 1.29
N ILE A 28 2.10 14.79 2.21
CA ILE A 28 0.73 14.99 2.72
C ILE A 28 0.65 16.15 3.72
N GLU A 29 1.65 16.34 4.57
CA GLU A 29 1.60 17.32 5.65
C GLU A 29 1.73 18.78 5.16
N LYS A 30 2.20 18.98 3.93
CA LYS A 30 2.64 20.30 3.45
C LYS A 30 1.88 20.83 2.25
N ASP A 31 1.01 20.03 1.62
CA ASP A 31 0.58 20.38 0.27
C ASP A 31 -0.81 19.87 -0.12
N THR A 32 -1.52 20.70 -0.88
CA THR A 32 -2.83 20.38 -1.49
C THR A 32 -2.74 20.17 -3.00
N GLU A 33 -1.54 20.22 -3.57
CA GLU A 33 -1.35 20.17 -5.01
C GLU A 33 -1.43 18.74 -5.61
N ILE A 34 -1.97 18.66 -6.83
CA ILE A 34 -2.20 17.39 -7.55
C ILE A 34 -0.89 16.68 -7.93
N VAL A 35 0.17 17.43 -8.21
CA VAL A 35 1.50 16.86 -8.48
C VAL A 35 2.02 16.12 -7.24
N THR A 36 1.72 16.67 -6.06
CA THR A 36 2.08 16.10 -4.77
C THR A 36 1.28 14.82 -4.47
N ILE A 37 0.02 14.73 -4.92
CA ILE A 37 -0.81 13.52 -4.87
C ILE A 37 -0.16 12.37 -5.67
N TYR A 38 0.26 12.62 -6.91
CA TYR A 38 0.88 11.58 -7.74
C TYR A 38 2.20 11.09 -7.14
N ALA A 39 3.07 12.01 -6.71
CA ALA A 39 4.35 11.67 -6.09
C ALA A 39 4.16 10.85 -4.82
N TYR A 40 3.19 11.21 -3.97
CA TYR A 40 2.83 10.41 -2.80
C TYR A 40 2.37 9.00 -3.18
N LEU A 41 1.46 8.86 -4.17
CA LEU A 41 0.93 7.54 -4.54
C LEU A 41 2.03 6.63 -5.09
N LEU A 42 2.98 7.19 -5.81
CA LEU A 42 4.14 6.46 -6.31
C LEU A 42 5.05 5.96 -5.16
N LEU A 43 5.28 6.80 -4.15
CA LEU A 43 6.05 6.43 -2.96
C LEU A 43 5.31 5.36 -2.14
N GLN A 44 4.00 5.53 -1.91
CA GLN A 44 3.16 4.53 -1.24
C GLN A 44 3.17 3.20 -1.98
N ALA A 45 2.97 3.21 -3.29
CA ALA A 45 2.96 2.00 -4.10
C ALA A 45 4.31 1.27 -4.05
N THR A 46 5.42 2.00 -4.15
CA THR A 46 6.77 1.41 -4.05
C THR A 46 7.03 0.82 -2.65
N GLY A 47 6.66 1.55 -1.60
CA GLY A 47 6.81 1.09 -0.21
C GLY A 47 5.95 -0.15 0.08
N ILE A 48 4.69 -0.14 -0.34
CA ILE A 48 3.76 -1.25 -0.14
C ILE A 48 4.16 -2.48 -0.95
N GLU A 49 4.57 -2.33 -2.21
CA GLU A 49 5.06 -3.46 -3.03
C GLU A 49 6.22 -4.17 -2.32
N ARG A 50 7.21 -3.40 -1.86
CA ARG A 50 8.38 -3.92 -1.16
C ARG A 50 7.99 -4.60 0.16
N LEU A 51 7.10 -3.97 0.93
CA LEU A 51 6.64 -4.51 2.21
C LEU A 51 5.88 -5.83 2.03
N GLN A 52 4.98 -5.92 1.05
CA GLN A 52 4.27 -7.16 0.71
C GLN A 52 5.25 -8.29 0.33
N LYS A 53 6.29 -7.97 -0.45
CA LYS A 53 7.33 -8.94 -0.83
C LYS A 53 8.12 -9.44 0.38
N ILE A 54 8.49 -8.53 1.29
CA ILE A 54 9.16 -8.90 2.55
C ILE A 54 8.28 -9.84 3.37
N VAL A 55 7.00 -9.50 3.55
CA VAL A 55 6.02 -10.33 4.27
C VAL A 55 5.92 -11.72 3.64
N PHE A 56 5.80 -11.80 2.31
CA PHE A 56 5.76 -13.07 1.59
C PHE A 56 7.03 -13.90 1.81
N ILE A 57 8.21 -13.28 1.65
CA ILE A 57 9.51 -13.95 1.82
C ILE A 57 9.62 -14.53 3.23
N LEU A 58 9.25 -13.76 4.25
CA LEU A 58 9.27 -14.20 5.65
C LEU A 58 8.35 -15.39 5.88
N LYS A 59 7.10 -15.32 5.43
CA LYS A 59 6.13 -16.41 5.54
C LYS A 59 6.64 -17.68 4.86
N TYR A 60 7.16 -17.52 3.65
CA TYR A 60 7.67 -18.64 2.85
C TYR A 60 8.85 -19.36 3.53
N PHE A 61 9.78 -18.60 4.13
CA PHE A 61 10.92 -19.18 4.85
C PHE A 61 10.55 -19.78 6.21
N SER A 62 9.49 -19.31 6.88
CA SER A 62 8.98 -20.01 8.09
C SER A 62 8.38 -21.37 7.75
N GLU A 63 7.72 -21.50 6.59
CA GLU A 63 7.02 -22.72 6.19
C GLU A 63 7.93 -23.74 5.49
N THR A 64 8.98 -23.28 4.81
CA THR A 64 9.86 -24.15 4.00
C THR A 64 11.33 -23.98 4.37
N LYS A 65 11.94 -25.05 4.89
CA LYS A 65 13.30 -24.98 5.46
C LYS A 65 14.44 -24.84 4.44
N ASN A 66 14.24 -25.04 3.13
CA ASN A 66 15.30 -24.89 2.10
C ASN A 66 14.74 -24.95 0.66
N ILE A 67 14.48 -23.81 0.02
CA ILE A 67 14.11 -23.76 -1.41
C ILE A 67 14.94 -22.69 -2.15
N PRO A 68 15.42 -22.97 -3.39
CA PRO A 68 16.21 -22.02 -4.17
C PRO A 68 15.47 -20.74 -4.57
N ASN A 69 16.21 -19.62 -4.56
CA ASN A 69 15.73 -18.25 -4.80
C ASN A 69 14.94 -18.06 -6.10
N GLU A 70 15.23 -18.84 -7.14
CA GLU A 70 14.55 -18.71 -8.44
C GLU A 70 13.04 -18.99 -8.37
N ASN A 71 12.62 -19.90 -7.50
CA ASN A 71 11.19 -20.21 -7.31
C ASN A 71 10.47 -19.12 -6.52
N ILE A 72 11.18 -18.41 -5.65
CA ILE A 72 10.65 -17.26 -4.90
C ILE A 72 10.48 -16.08 -5.87
N LEU A 73 11.49 -15.79 -6.68
CA LEU A 73 11.46 -14.70 -7.66
C LEU A 73 10.38 -14.87 -8.74
N LYS A 74 10.13 -16.10 -9.21
CA LYS A 74 9.02 -16.38 -10.14
C LYS A 74 7.64 -16.12 -9.52
N LYS A 75 7.51 -16.22 -8.19
CA LYS A 75 6.26 -15.93 -7.46
C LYS A 75 6.12 -14.45 -7.10
N LEU A 76 7.23 -13.75 -6.89
CA LEU A 76 7.27 -12.30 -6.69
C LEU A 76 7.13 -11.54 -8.02
N GLY A 77 5.89 -11.28 -8.44
CA GLY A 77 5.62 -10.32 -9.52
C GLY A 77 5.86 -8.86 -9.12
N HIS A 78 5.67 -7.93 -10.07
CA HIS A 78 5.67 -6.47 -9.83
C HIS A 78 4.26 -5.87 -9.65
N ARG A 79 3.25 -6.73 -9.55
CA ARG A 79 1.85 -6.35 -9.43
C ARG A 79 1.42 -6.37 -7.98
N ILE A 80 1.33 -5.19 -7.38
CA ILE A 80 0.98 -4.97 -5.96
C ILE A 80 -0.35 -5.67 -5.62
N ASP A 81 -1.34 -5.53 -6.50
CA ASP A 81 -2.65 -6.18 -6.38
C ASP A 81 -2.56 -7.72 -6.38
N LYS A 82 -1.67 -8.29 -7.20
CA LYS A 82 -1.51 -9.74 -7.30
C LYS A 82 -0.79 -10.36 -6.11
N ILE A 83 0.19 -9.66 -5.52
CA ILE A 83 0.89 -10.18 -4.33
C ILE A 83 -0.12 -10.32 -3.18
N HIS A 84 -0.98 -9.32 -2.99
CA HIS A 84 -2.03 -9.38 -1.97
C HIS A 84 -3.01 -10.53 -2.18
N VAL A 85 -3.63 -10.61 -3.35
CA VAL A 85 -4.66 -11.62 -3.65
C VAL A 85 -4.11 -13.03 -3.55
N ASN A 86 -2.90 -13.27 -4.06
CA ASN A 86 -2.35 -14.61 -4.12
C ASN A 86 -1.79 -15.11 -2.78
N HIS A 87 -1.39 -14.20 -1.87
CA HIS A 87 -0.53 -14.58 -0.75
C HIS A 87 -0.90 -14.01 0.61
N LEU A 88 -1.64 -12.90 0.65
CA LEU A 88 -1.81 -12.15 1.89
C LEU A 88 -3.26 -12.09 2.37
N LEU A 89 -4.26 -12.38 1.52
CA LEU A 89 -5.69 -12.25 1.86
C LEU A 89 -6.12 -12.96 3.15
N GLU A 90 -5.50 -14.08 3.51
CA GLU A 90 -5.80 -14.82 4.74
C GLU A 90 -5.46 -14.05 6.03
N HIS A 91 -4.61 -13.01 5.95
CA HIS A 91 -4.19 -12.18 7.09
C HIS A 91 -5.10 -10.95 7.30
N PHE A 92 -6.15 -10.79 6.49
CA PHE A 92 -7.03 -9.63 6.54
C PHE A 92 -8.48 -10.03 6.83
N SER A 93 -9.20 -9.14 7.51
CA SER A 93 -10.63 -9.31 7.81
C SER A 93 -11.46 -9.36 6.53
N ASP A 94 -12.45 -10.25 6.46
CA ASP A 94 -13.33 -10.38 5.29
C ASP A 94 -14.06 -9.07 4.97
N THR A 95 -14.41 -8.31 6.00
CA THR A 95 -15.14 -7.05 5.88
C THR A 95 -14.33 -5.93 5.22
N GLU A 96 -12.99 -6.01 5.23
CA GLU A 96 -12.14 -4.92 4.72
C GLU A 96 -11.39 -5.27 3.44
N LYS A 97 -11.41 -6.54 3.01
CA LYS A 97 -10.74 -7.03 1.81
C LYS A 97 -11.06 -6.19 0.57
N ILE A 98 -12.33 -5.84 0.38
CA ILE A 98 -12.76 -5.06 -0.79
C ILE A 98 -12.08 -3.68 -0.88
N TYR A 99 -11.85 -3.03 0.27
CA TYR A 99 -11.16 -1.74 0.34
C TYR A 99 -9.68 -1.89 0.02
N PHE A 100 -9.03 -2.90 0.59
CA PHE A 100 -7.62 -3.18 0.31
C PHE A 100 -7.40 -3.56 -1.15
N GLU A 101 -8.19 -4.48 -1.69
CA GLU A 101 -8.09 -4.90 -3.09
C GLU A 101 -8.28 -3.71 -4.04
N THR A 102 -9.28 -2.87 -3.78
CA THR A 102 -9.53 -1.68 -4.59
C THR A 102 -8.34 -0.71 -4.53
N ALA A 103 -7.87 -0.39 -3.32
CA ALA A 103 -6.73 0.52 -3.13
C ALA A 103 -5.46 0.00 -3.83
N LEU A 104 -5.14 -1.28 -3.68
CA LEU A 104 -3.94 -1.88 -4.28
C LEU A 104 -4.05 -2.02 -5.80
N LYS A 105 -5.25 -2.25 -6.34
CA LYS A 105 -5.50 -2.19 -7.78
C LYS A 105 -5.24 -0.79 -8.33
N LEU A 106 -5.70 0.25 -7.63
CA LEU A 106 -5.42 1.64 -8.02
C LEU A 106 -3.93 1.96 -7.98
N LEU A 107 -3.22 1.59 -6.91
CA LEU A 107 -1.77 1.75 -6.84
C LEU A 107 -1.06 0.98 -7.97
N THR A 108 -1.53 -0.22 -8.29
CA THR A 108 -1.03 -1.01 -9.42
C THR A 108 -1.24 -0.28 -10.74
N GLU A 109 -2.41 0.31 -11.00
CA GLU A 109 -2.71 1.07 -12.22
C GLU A 109 -1.89 2.38 -12.30
N ILE A 110 -1.60 3.01 -11.16
CA ILE A 110 -0.77 4.22 -11.08
C ILE A 110 0.71 3.92 -11.37
N VAL A 111 1.22 2.77 -10.94
CA VAL A 111 2.63 2.36 -11.14
C VAL A 111 2.84 1.63 -12.47
N ASN A 112 1.93 0.73 -12.83
CA ASN A 112 1.93 0.02 -14.11
C ASN A 112 1.19 0.85 -15.12
N VAL A 113 1.92 1.73 -15.78
CA VAL A 113 1.39 2.39 -16.95
C VAL A 113 2.11 1.96 -18.22
N LYS A 114 1.32 1.99 -19.29
CA LYS A 114 1.25 1.00 -20.39
C LYS A 114 2.62 0.62 -20.96
N ASP A 115 2.81 -0.67 -21.24
CA ASP A 115 4.00 -1.21 -21.93
C ASP A 115 5.34 -1.02 -21.17
N GLY A 116 5.30 -0.91 -19.84
CA GLY A 116 6.49 -0.91 -18.99
C GLY A 116 7.12 0.46 -18.72
N TYR A 117 6.42 1.56 -19.03
CA TYR A 117 6.93 2.92 -18.84
C TYR A 117 6.20 3.68 -17.72
N ARG A 118 6.96 4.23 -16.77
CA ARG A 118 6.46 5.12 -15.70
C ARG A 118 6.12 6.49 -16.31
N TYR A 119 4.89 7.00 -16.11
CA TYR A 119 4.36 8.24 -16.72
C TYR A 119 4.97 9.57 -16.24
N VAL A 120 6.24 9.58 -15.85
CA VAL A 120 6.94 10.84 -15.56
C VAL A 120 7.63 11.39 -16.82
N ASN A 121 7.76 10.61 -17.90
CA ASN A 121 8.57 10.99 -19.08
C ASN A 121 7.91 10.87 -20.46
N PHE A 122 6.58 10.76 -20.59
CA PHE A 122 5.97 10.66 -21.92
C PHE A 122 4.94 11.74 -22.18
N ASN A 123 5.34 12.74 -22.98
CA ASN A 123 4.51 13.25 -24.06
C ASN A 123 4.15 12.06 -24.96
N PHE A 124 3.04 11.36 -24.67
CA PHE A 124 2.53 10.41 -25.65
C PHE A 124 1.97 11.19 -26.83
N GLN A 125 2.48 10.87 -28.02
CA GLN A 125 1.88 11.20 -29.31
C GLN A 125 0.52 10.49 -29.52
N ASP A 126 0.11 9.61 -28.60
CA ASP A 126 -1.24 9.06 -28.50
C ASP A 126 -2.07 9.85 -27.48
N SER A 127 -3.26 10.29 -27.91
CA SER A 127 -4.24 11.13 -27.22
C SER A 127 -4.83 10.58 -25.90
N LYS A 128 -4.19 9.63 -25.22
CA LYS A 128 -4.66 9.09 -23.94
C LYS A 128 -4.05 9.85 -22.77
N SER A 129 -4.79 10.83 -22.25
CA SER A 129 -4.47 11.50 -20.98
C SER A 129 -4.74 10.55 -19.80
N PHE A 130 -3.72 10.29 -18.97
CA PHE A 130 -3.91 9.62 -17.67
C PHE A 130 -4.17 10.69 -16.60
N MET A 131 -5.42 10.80 -16.16
CA MET A 131 -5.81 11.74 -15.10
C MET A 131 -5.83 11.04 -13.75
N VAL A 132 -4.81 11.26 -12.92
CA VAL A 132 -4.67 10.67 -11.57
C VAL A 132 -5.94 10.92 -10.73
N GLN A 133 -6.54 12.10 -10.85
CA GLN A 133 -7.78 12.49 -10.16
C GLN A 133 -8.93 11.51 -10.44
N GLN A 134 -9.14 11.19 -11.73
CA GLN A 134 -10.20 10.25 -12.13
C GLN A 134 -9.90 8.83 -11.62
N GLN A 135 -8.63 8.45 -11.54
CA GLN A 135 -8.24 7.15 -11.02
C GLN A 135 -8.48 7.04 -9.51
N VAL A 136 -8.04 8.03 -8.72
CA VAL A 136 -8.23 7.97 -7.27
C VAL A 136 -9.71 7.96 -6.88
N VAL A 137 -10.58 8.63 -7.66
CA VAL A 137 -12.04 8.64 -7.42
C VAL A 137 -12.69 7.26 -7.50
N LYS A 138 -12.08 6.30 -8.19
CA LYS A 138 -12.56 4.91 -8.23
C LYS A 138 -12.56 4.24 -6.86
N ILE A 139 -11.79 4.73 -5.87
CA ILE A 139 -11.84 4.20 -4.51
C ILE A 139 -13.26 4.33 -3.91
N LEU A 140 -14.07 5.28 -4.40
CA LEU A 140 -15.43 5.49 -3.96
C LEU A 140 -16.42 4.46 -4.51
N GLU A 141 -16.07 3.66 -5.51
CA GLU A 141 -16.97 2.64 -6.06
C GLU A 141 -17.48 1.65 -5.00
N PRO A 142 -16.61 0.97 -4.22
CA PRO A 142 -17.06 0.14 -3.11
C PRO A 142 -17.68 0.95 -1.96
N ILE A 143 -17.23 2.19 -1.72
CA ILE A 143 -17.77 3.07 -0.64
C ILE A 143 -19.24 3.43 -0.89
N LYS A 144 -19.61 3.71 -2.14
CA LYS A 144 -20.98 4.07 -2.54
C LYS A 144 -22.01 2.98 -2.27
N LEU A 145 -21.57 1.73 -2.07
CA LEU A 145 -22.47 0.62 -1.72
C LEU A 145 -22.99 0.73 -0.29
N GLU A 146 -22.23 1.38 0.60
CA GLU A 146 -22.52 1.46 2.03
C GLU A 146 -22.80 2.89 2.52
N PHE A 147 -22.29 3.90 1.82
CA PHE A 147 -22.34 5.30 2.25
C PHE A 147 -22.93 6.24 1.19
N ASP A 148 -23.84 7.10 1.61
CA ASP A 148 -24.34 8.20 0.78
C ASP A 148 -23.30 9.33 0.68
N ILE A 149 -22.88 9.63 -0.54
CA ILE A 149 -21.92 10.69 -0.87
C ILE A 149 -22.47 11.75 -1.85
N THR A 150 -23.78 11.76 -2.08
CA THR A 150 -24.42 12.61 -3.11
C THR A 150 -24.19 14.11 -2.93
N ASN A 151 -24.05 14.58 -1.68
CA ASN A 151 -23.90 16.00 -1.34
C ASN A 151 -22.43 16.46 -1.20
N ILE A 152 -21.45 15.68 -1.67
CA ILE A 152 -20.03 16.04 -1.55
C ILE A 152 -19.53 16.65 -2.87
N LEU A 153 -19.05 17.91 -2.80
CA LEU A 153 -18.57 18.65 -3.97
C LEU A 153 -17.16 18.19 -4.42
N ASP A 154 -16.24 17.99 -3.48
CA ASP A 154 -14.85 17.60 -3.78
C ASP A 154 -14.63 16.10 -3.60
N LEU A 155 -15.11 15.32 -4.57
CA LEU A 155 -14.93 13.87 -4.59
C LEU A 155 -13.46 13.45 -4.71
N THR A 156 -12.60 14.27 -5.32
CA THR A 156 -11.18 13.94 -5.48
C THR A 156 -10.47 13.95 -4.13
N LYS A 157 -10.68 15.01 -3.35
CA LYS A 157 -10.07 15.16 -2.02
C LYS A 157 -10.67 14.20 -1.00
N LEU A 158 -11.98 13.92 -1.10
CA LEU A 158 -12.61 12.83 -0.34
C LEU A 158 -11.92 11.49 -0.61
N SER A 159 -11.80 11.13 -1.89
CA SER A 159 -11.20 9.87 -2.34
C SER A 159 -9.77 9.72 -1.85
N TRP A 160 -9.01 10.81 -1.93
CA TRP A 160 -7.65 10.87 -1.42
C TRP A 160 -7.56 10.52 0.07
N ASN A 161 -8.35 11.18 0.90
CA ASN A 161 -8.32 10.98 2.35
C ASN A 161 -8.73 9.55 2.73
N ILE A 162 -9.71 8.99 2.03
CA ILE A 162 -10.14 7.60 2.22
C ILE A 162 -9.03 6.64 1.78
N LEU A 163 -8.40 6.87 0.63
CA LEU A 163 -7.30 6.05 0.15
C LEU A 163 -6.12 6.07 1.12
N ASP A 164 -5.67 7.25 1.58
CA ASP A 164 -4.60 7.38 2.58
C ASP A 164 -4.93 6.60 3.87
N LEU A 165 -6.16 6.68 4.36
CA LEU A 165 -6.62 5.93 5.54
C LEU A 165 -6.51 4.41 5.33
N ILE A 166 -7.01 3.91 4.20
CA ILE A 166 -6.96 2.49 3.85
C ILE A 166 -5.50 2.01 3.74
N LEU A 167 -4.65 2.77 3.06
CA LEU A 167 -3.23 2.43 2.87
C LEU A 167 -2.45 2.45 4.20
N LYS A 168 -2.76 3.39 5.10
CA LYS A 168 -2.18 3.43 6.45
C LYS A 168 -2.56 2.21 7.27
N LYS A 169 -3.84 1.81 7.25
CA LYS A 169 -4.28 0.58 7.93
C LYS A 169 -3.61 -0.65 7.31
N TYR A 170 -3.60 -0.75 5.98
CA TYR A 170 -2.98 -1.87 5.27
C TYR A 170 -1.50 -2.01 5.63
N THR A 171 -0.76 -0.91 5.60
CA THR A 171 0.67 -0.85 5.97
C THR A 171 0.87 -1.26 7.44
N ALA A 172 0.03 -0.77 8.36
CA ALA A 172 0.11 -1.11 9.76
C ALA A 172 -0.07 -2.63 10.01
N ILE A 173 -1.02 -3.26 9.30
CA ILE A 173 -1.23 -4.72 9.37
C ILE A 173 0.00 -5.46 8.86
N LEU A 174 0.52 -5.12 7.68
CA LEU A 174 1.69 -5.79 7.11
C LEU A 174 2.91 -5.70 8.03
N ILE A 175 3.13 -4.56 8.67
CA ILE A 175 4.20 -4.37 9.64
C ILE A 175 3.95 -5.17 10.92
N ASP A 176 2.70 -5.25 11.39
CA ASP A 176 2.33 -6.03 12.57
C ASP A 176 2.61 -7.53 12.39
N LEU A 177 2.35 -8.07 11.18
CA LEU A 177 2.73 -9.45 10.83
C LEU A 177 4.23 -9.69 11.06
N ILE A 178 5.08 -8.73 10.63
CA ILE A 178 6.53 -8.80 10.82
C ILE A 178 6.89 -8.67 12.31
N ILE A 179 6.26 -7.74 13.05
CA ILE A 179 6.54 -7.46 14.47
C ILE A 179 6.21 -8.64 15.38
N LYS A 180 5.02 -9.20 15.23
CA LYS A 180 4.56 -10.30 16.10
C LYS A 180 5.23 -11.64 15.78
N LYS A 181 6.11 -11.66 14.76
CA LYS A 181 6.69 -12.91 14.22
C LYS A 181 5.60 -13.90 13.81
N GLU A 182 4.43 -13.39 13.42
CA GLU A 182 3.39 -14.24 12.79
C GLU A 182 3.89 -14.80 11.46
N ILE A 183 4.96 -14.19 10.92
CA ILE A 183 5.76 -14.65 9.78
C ILE A 183 7.25 -14.64 10.13
N GLY A 184 7.97 -15.72 9.80
CA GLY A 184 9.42 -15.85 10.05
C GLY A 184 9.82 -16.14 11.51
N ASN A 185 11.12 -16.41 11.74
CA ASN A 185 11.65 -16.82 13.05
C ASN A 185 12.15 -15.64 13.93
N GLY A 186 11.80 -14.40 13.60
CA GLY A 186 12.27 -13.21 14.31
C GLY A 186 13.71 -12.78 14.01
N GLU A 187 14.22 -13.17 12.84
CA GLU A 187 15.59 -12.84 12.40
C GLU A 187 15.73 -11.40 11.91
N ILE A 188 14.62 -10.75 11.52
CA ILE A 188 14.61 -9.36 11.10
C ILE A 188 14.60 -8.43 12.31
N SER A 189 15.56 -7.51 12.34
CA SER A 189 15.59 -6.43 13.33
C SER A 189 14.63 -5.33 12.88
N ILE A 190 13.57 -5.11 13.65
CA ILE A 190 12.59 -4.07 13.33
C ILE A 190 13.09 -2.77 13.92
N ILE A 191 13.54 -1.89 13.02
CA ILE A 191 14.00 -0.56 13.40
C ILE A 191 12.83 0.35 13.81
N SER A 192 13.14 1.33 14.67
CA SER A 192 12.16 2.25 15.26
C SER A 192 11.30 2.97 14.21
N CYS A 193 11.90 3.34 13.08
CA CYS A 193 11.18 4.00 11.99
C CYS A 193 10.07 3.12 11.39
N VAL A 194 10.29 1.81 11.21
CA VAL A 194 9.26 0.90 10.71
C VAL A 194 8.18 0.68 11.77
N GLN A 195 8.55 0.62 13.07
CA GLN A 195 7.56 0.54 14.16
C GLN A 195 6.62 1.75 14.19
N GLN A 196 7.14 2.94 13.88
CA GLN A 196 6.34 4.17 13.80
C GLN A 196 5.31 4.18 12.65
N LEU A 197 5.49 3.33 11.64
CA LEU A 197 4.54 3.16 10.53
C LEU A 197 3.38 2.21 10.88
N SER A 198 3.45 1.50 12.02
CA SER A 198 2.33 0.74 12.60
C SER A 198 1.86 1.29 13.96
N PRO A 199 1.35 2.53 14.03
CA PRO A 199 0.66 2.98 15.23
C PRO A 199 -0.51 2.04 15.53
N LYS A 200 -0.64 1.61 16.80
CA LYS A 200 -1.77 0.78 17.27
C LYS A 200 -3.13 1.32 16.82
N LYS A 201 -3.26 2.65 16.72
CA LYS A 201 -4.47 3.32 16.21
C LYS A 201 -4.92 2.77 14.86
N TYR A 202 -4.01 2.58 13.90
CA TYR A 202 -4.36 2.12 12.55
C TYR A 202 -4.62 0.62 12.51
N LEU A 203 -3.89 -0.16 13.31
CA LEU A 203 -4.07 -1.62 13.38
C LEU A 203 -5.49 -2.00 13.83
N PHE A 204 -6.00 -1.32 14.87
CA PHE A 204 -7.32 -1.61 15.46
C PHE A 204 -8.44 -0.68 14.97
N MET A 205 -8.16 0.13 13.96
CA MET A 205 -9.13 1.03 13.35
C MET A 205 -10.29 0.24 12.74
N ASN A 206 -11.53 0.70 12.90
CA ASN A 206 -12.64 0.20 12.08
C ASN A 206 -12.75 1.08 10.83
N LEU A 207 -12.46 0.54 9.64
CA LEU A 207 -12.45 1.34 8.42
C LEU A 207 -13.80 1.98 8.12
N ASN A 208 -14.90 1.23 8.26
CA ASN A 208 -16.24 1.75 7.99
C ASN A 208 -16.56 2.98 8.85
N LEU A 209 -16.28 2.90 10.15
CA LEU A 209 -16.52 4.02 11.07
C LEU A 209 -15.66 5.24 10.74
N GLU A 210 -14.39 5.05 10.38
CA GLU A 210 -13.51 6.17 10.05
C GLU A 210 -13.81 6.76 8.66
N ILE A 211 -14.19 5.93 7.69
CA ILE A 211 -14.66 6.38 6.37
C ILE A 211 -15.93 7.23 6.54
N GLU A 212 -16.89 6.79 7.35
CA GLU A 212 -18.10 7.55 7.65
C GLU A 212 -17.76 8.93 8.24
N LYS A 213 -16.84 8.98 9.21
CA LYS A 213 -16.36 10.24 9.78
C LYS A 213 -15.73 11.15 8.72
N ILE A 214 -14.91 10.60 7.83
CA ILE A 214 -14.33 11.37 6.73
C ILE A 214 -15.46 11.91 5.85
N ILE A 215 -16.39 11.08 5.39
CA ILE A 215 -17.53 11.48 4.54
C ILE A 215 -18.32 12.62 5.19
N ASN A 216 -18.64 12.51 6.48
CA ASN A 216 -19.39 13.53 7.21
C ASN A 216 -18.65 14.87 7.31
N ASN A 217 -17.31 14.86 7.36
CA ASN A 217 -16.52 16.10 7.32
C ASN A 217 -16.59 16.82 5.97
N TYR A 218 -16.94 16.13 4.89
CA TYR A 218 -17.08 16.68 3.53
C TYR A 218 -18.51 17.04 3.15
N LYS A 219 -19.50 16.70 3.99
CA LYS A 219 -20.92 17.04 3.77
C LYS A 219 -21.28 18.47 4.22
N ASN A 220 -20.32 19.21 4.78
CA ASN A 220 -20.48 20.59 5.24
C ASN A 220 -19.78 21.57 4.30
#